data_AF-A0AA39KFS3-F1
#
_entry.id   AF-A0AA39KFS3-F1
#
_cell.length_a   1.000
_cell.length_b   1.000
_cell.length_c   1.000
_cell.angle_alpha   90.00
_cell.angle_beta   90.00
_cell.angle_gamma   90.00
#
_symmetry.space_group_name_H-M   'P 1'
#
loop_
_entity.id
_entity.type
_entity.pdbx_description
1 polymer ?
#
loop_
_entity_poly.entity_id
_entity_poly.type
_entity_poly.pdbx_seq_one_letter_code
_entity_poly.pdbx_strand_id
1 'polypeptide(L)'
;MDFDTFDTAGLGLTAESTDITCDVVDRPDSPTILHPELPRLEQVVQPFLPQLESPVFQPAQAEYVAPTQPSLDSAPIPEATSIPSDGLFGGSKRCVLLLADGTKLIFDQSEVPPTEPFRYASDIQRLINSWDDASSEWNPPSSYPISIQGCAIPIKFWKILYKHNRTTGEEWKRLKNAWNNWRFFMERYQALGPEAFWTRYSNARGQRLSYSRISKHLRDERKANDENLVKRLRQEYGNRFEAEFGYYDKNKKWVPMTSDSKIARRYRKKMGLGSEEDDDEDD
;
A
#
# COMPACT_ATOMS: atom_id res chain seq x y z
N MET A 1 -21.35 5.03 -42.68
CA MET A 1 -20.02 5.52 -42.25
C MET A 1 -19.42 4.39 -41.47
N ASP A 2 -18.48 3.76 -42.15
CA ASP A 2 -18.13 2.36 -42.06
C ASP A 2 -17.24 2.06 -40.86
N PHE A 3 -17.51 0.95 -40.19
CA PHE A 3 -16.62 0.37 -39.19
C PHE A 3 -15.68 -0.59 -39.89
N ASP A 4 -14.39 -0.27 -39.83
CA ASP A 4 -13.32 -1.08 -40.40
C ASP A 4 -13.28 -2.48 -39.78
N THR A 5 -13.10 -3.42 -40.70
CA THR A 5 -13.00 -4.86 -40.53
C THR A 5 -11.55 -5.21 -40.21
N PHE A 6 -11.30 -5.83 -39.06
CA PHE A 6 -10.01 -6.49 -38.82
C PHE A 6 -10.15 -7.99 -39.04
N ASP A 7 -9.53 -8.40 -40.14
CA ASP A 7 -9.33 -9.76 -40.61
C ASP A 7 -8.41 -10.52 -39.62
N THR A 8 -8.78 -11.73 -39.25
CA THR A 8 -7.91 -12.68 -38.54
C THR A 8 -8.10 -14.03 -39.19
N ALA A 9 -7.36 -14.23 -40.28
CA ALA A 9 -7.21 -15.51 -40.94
C ALA A 9 -5.85 -16.12 -40.61
N GLY A 10 -5.89 -17.41 -40.26
CA GLY A 10 -4.93 -18.38 -40.75
C GLY A 10 -3.77 -18.69 -39.82
N LEU A 11 -3.92 -19.74 -39.01
CA LEU A 11 -3.06 -20.91 -39.07
C LEU A 11 -3.85 -22.12 -38.58
N GLY A 12 -4.32 -22.92 -39.54
CA GLY A 12 -4.74 -24.28 -39.29
C GLY A 12 -3.52 -25.21 -39.26
N LEU A 13 -3.54 -26.17 -38.33
CA LEU A 13 -2.83 -27.43 -38.44
C LEU A 13 -3.70 -28.50 -37.80
N THR A 14 -4.14 -29.41 -38.66
CA THR A 14 -5.04 -30.53 -38.43
C THR A 14 -4.28 -31.83 -38.18
N ALA A 15 -4.98 -32.76 -37.50
CA ALA A 15 -4.78 -34.22 -37.47
C ALA A 15 -3.58 -34.74 -36.64
N GLU A 16 -3.62 -35.88 -35.97
CA GLU A 16 -4.56 -37.00 -35.97
C GLU A 16 -4.34 -37.89 -34.73
N SER A 17 -5.45 -38.48 -34.31
CA SER A 17 -5.67 -39.74 -33.58
C SER A 17 -4.48 -40.67 -33.25
N THR A 18 -4.46 -41.21 -32.03
CA THR A 18 -4.65 -42.66 -31.82
C THR A 18 -4.92 -42.96 -30.34
N ASP A 19 -5.94 -43.79 -30.14
CA ASP A 19 -6.34 -44.41 -28.90
C ASP A 19 -5.21 -45.25 -28.28
N ILE A 20 -5.01 -45.12 -26.96
CA ILE A 20 -4.40 -46.17 -26.15
C ILE A 20 -5.26 -46.33 -24.90
N THR A 21 -6.13 -47.32 -24.96
CA THR A 21 -6.76 -47.97 -23.82
C THR A 21 -5.72 -48.87 -23.13
N CYS A 22 -5.56 -48.71 -21.82
CA CYS A 22 -5.00 -49.75 -20.95
C CYS A 22 -5.78 -49.72 -19.64
N ASP A 23 -6.68 -50.68 -19.56
CA ASP A 23 -7.44 -51.11 -18.38
C ASP A 23 -6.51 -51.68 -17.29
N VAL A 24 -6.94 -51.52 -16.02
CA VAL A 24 -6.91 -52.56 -14.94
C VAL A 24 -5.51 -52.96 -14.40
N VAL A 25 -5.19 -53.09 -13.11
CA VAL A 25 -5.86 -53.24 -11.81
C VAL A 25 -4.90 -52.71 -10.73
N ASP A 26 -5.44 -52.58 -9.53
CA ASP A 26 -4.84 -52.90 -8.22
C ASP A 26 -4.35 -51.77 -7.30
N ARG A 27 -5.10 -51.70 -6.20
CA ARG A 27 -4.86 -51.08 -4.89
C ARG A 27 -4.96 -52.30 -3.95
N PRO A 28 -4.12 -52.51 -2.93
CA PRO A 28 -3.89 -51.49 -1.89
C PRO A 28 -2.48 -51.50 -1.27
N ASP A 29 -2.11 -50.41 -0.61
CA ASP A 29 -1.68 -50.43 0.80
C ASP A 29 -1.27 -49.01 1.21
N SER A 30 -2.16 -48.39 1.99
CA SER A 30 -1.91 -47.12 2.66
C SER A 30 -1.07 -47.40 3.91
N PRO A 31 0.15 -46.87 4.04
CA PRO A 31 0.82 -46.83 5.33
C PRO A 31 0.13 -45.79 6.22
N THR A 32 -0.34 -46.28 7.37
CA THR A 32 -0.76 -45.52 8.55
C THR A 32 0.23 -44.39 8.85
N ILE A 33 -0.15 -43.14 8.55
CA ILE A 33 0.57 -41.97 9.05
C ILE A 33 0.06 -41.69 10.46
N LEU A 34 0.94 -41.92 11.42
CA LEU A 34 0.81 -41.55 12.82
C LEU A 34 0.47 -40.05 12.93
N HIS A 35 -0.64 -39.75 13.60
CA HIS A 35 -0.96 -38.40 14.07
C HIS A 35 0.09 -37.95 15.09
N PRO A 36 0.78 -36.81 14.91
CA PRO A 36 1.46 -36.17 16.02
C PRO A 36 0.41 -35.49 16.91
N GLU A 37 0.24 -36.05 18.11
CA GLU A 37 -0.46 -35.48 19.25
C GLU A 37 0.19 -34.14 19.62
N LEU A 38 -0.54 -33.03 19.47
CA LEU A 38 -0.06 -31.72 19.88
C LEU A 38 -0.13 -31.59 21.41
N PRO A 39 0.97 -31.23 22.10
CA PRO A 39 0.95 -31.04 23.52
C PRO A 39 0.12 -29.82 23.92
N ARG A 40 -0.75 -30.07 24.88
CA ARG A 40 -1.59 -29.15 25.64
C ARG A 40 -0.69 -28.11 26.34
N LEU A 41 -0.74 -26.84 25.90
CA LEU A 41 -0.07 -25.74 26.60
C LEU A 41 -0.83 -25.41 27.88
N GLU A 42 -0.34 -25.95 28.99
CA GLU A 42 -0.66 -25.45 30.32
C GLU A 42 -0.02 -24.07 30.53
N GLN A 43 -0.82 -23.18 31.07
CA GLN A 43 -0.40 -21.94 31.72
C GLN A 43 0.57 -22.27 32.85
N VAL A 44 1.60 -21.44 33.08
CA VAL A 44 2.07 -21.04 34.42
C VAL A 44 3.23 -20.04 34.33
N VAL A 45 2.96 -18.86 34.92
CA VAL A 45 3.85 -17.96 35.67
C VAL A 45 4.94 -17.17 34.92
N GLN A 46 4.67 -15.87 34.76
CA GLN A 46 5.69 -14.83 34.62
C GLN A 46 6.30 -14.50 36.00
N PRO A 47 7.63 -14.46 36.15
CA PRO A 47 8.27 -13.81 37.28
C PRO A 47 8.49 -12.30 37.06
N PHE A 48 8.46 -11.64 38.20
CA PHE A 48 8.41 -10.24 38.55
C PHE A 48 9.76 -9.50 38.42
N LEU A 49 9.71 -8.24 37.93
CA LEU A 49 10.58 -7.07 38.26
C LEU A 49 12.11 -7.09 37.95
N PRO A 50 12.84 -5.94 37.88
CA PRO A 50 12.50 -4.61 38.39
C PRO A 50 12.66 -3.41 37.43
N GLN A 51 12.00 -2.32 37.83
CA GLN A 51 12.05 -0.99 37.23
C GLN A 51 13.43 -0.34 37.45
N LEU A 52 14.00 0.24 36.40
CA LEU A 52 15.13 1.17 36.50
C LEU A 52 14.60 2.60 36.63
N GLU A 53 15.05 3.25 37.69
CA GLU A 53 14.78 4.64 38.05
C GLU A 53 15.36 5.61 37.01
N SER A 54 14.56 6.59 36.60
CA SER A 54 14.97 7.69 35.74
C SER A 54 15.76 8.75 36.54
N PRO A 55 16.90 9.24 36.06
CA PRO A 55 17.60 10.34 36.69
C PRO A 55 16.87 11.68 36.49
N VAL A 56 16.70 12.39 37.60
CA VAL A 56 16.22 13.78 37.70
C VAL A 56 17.22 14.72 37.04
N PHE A 57 16.79 15.44 36.01
CA PHE A 57 17.58 16.53 35.40
C PHE A 57 17.05 17.87 35.91
N GLN A 58 17.86 18.61 36.66
CA GLN A 58 17.59 19.99 37.07
C GLN A 58 17.95 20.96 35.92
N PRO A 59 17.16 22.03 35.68
CA PRO A 59 17.45 23.00 34.64
C PRO A 59 18.51 24.01 35.11
N ALA A 60 19.60 24.13 34.35
CA ALA A 60 20.53 25.25 34.45
C ALA A 60 19.90 26.50 33.83
N GLN A 61 19.88 27.59 34.59
CA GLN A 61 19.41 28.90 34.15
C GLN A 61 20.44 29.52 33.18
N ALA A 62 19.98 29.93 32.00
CA ALA A 62 20.75 30.74 31.07
C ALA A 62 20.34 32.21 31.22
N GLU A 63 21.31 33.05 31.57
CA GLU A 63 21.21 34.50 31.59
C GLU A 63 20.99 35.04 30.16
N TYR A 64 19.87 35.70 29.94
CA TYR A 64 19.59 36.44 28.70
C TYR A 64 20.20 37.84 28.80
N VAL A 65 21.30 38.07 28.08
CA VAL A 65 21.84 39.41 27.81
C VAL A 65 21.17 39.95 26.55
N ALA A 66 20.40 41.02 26.70
CA ALA A 66 19.74 41.73 25.61
C ALA A 66 20.74 42.51 24.75
N PRO A 67 20.67 42.46 23.41
CA PRO A 67 21.42 43.38 22.58
C PRO A 67 20.62 44.66 22.27
N THR A 68 21.25 45.78 22.60
CA THR A 68 20.89 47.16 22.29
C THR A 68 20.83 47.40 20.78
N GLN A 69 19.68 47.86 20.25
CA GLN A 69 19.58 48.47 18.92
C GLN A 69 19.93 49.97 18.97
N PRO A 70 20.76 50.48 18.04
CA PRO A 70 20.77 51.89 17.68
C PRO A 70 19.85 52.17 16.48
N SER A 71 19.05 53.23 16.61
CA SER A 71 18.21 53.85 15.59
C SER A 71 18.96 54.94 14.79
N LEU A 72 18.29 55.42 13.72
CA LEU A 72 18.57 56.54 12.79
C LEU A 72 19.19 56.04 11.46
N ASP A 73 18.73 56.41 10.26
CA ASP A 73 18.01 57.62 9.82
C ASP A 73 17.30 57.40 8.45
N SER A 74 16.55 58.42 8.03
CA SER A 74 15.47 58.44 7.03
C SER A 74 15.86 58.61 5.55
N ALA A 75 14.90 58.19 4.69
CA ALA A 75 14.47 58.75 3.38
C ALA A 75 15.16 58.28 2.07
N PRO A 76 14.54 58.46 0.86
CA PRO A 76 13.14 58.69 0.49
C PRO A 76 12.55 57.67 -0.52
N ILE A 77 11.23 57.77 -0.70
CA ILE A 77 10.29 57.00 -1.55
C ILE A 77 10.55 57.20 -3.06
N PRO A 78 10.33 56.17 -3.90
CA PRO A 78 9.67 56.37 -5.19
C PRO A 78 8.40 55.53 -5.34
N GLU A 79 7.29 56.25 -5.52
CA GLU A 79 6.23 56.10 -6.50
C GLU A 79 5.91 54.70 -7.07
N ALA A 80 4.74 54.20 -6.64
CA ALA A 80 3.72 53.50 -7.41
C ALA A 80 4.16 52.53 -8.52
N THR A 81 4.04 51.25 -8.25
CA THR A 81 3.57 50.29 -9.25
C THR A 81 2.45 49.46 -8.62
N SER A 82 1.23 49.81 -8.99
CA SER A 82 0.01 49.07 -8.69
C SER A 82 0.15 47.63 -9.15
N ILE A 83 0.31 46.70 -8.21
CA ILE A 83 0.12 45.28 -8.48
C ILE A 83 -1.41 45.08 -8.55
N PRO A 84 -1.95 44.52 -9.65
CA PRO A 84 -3.36 44.18 -9.69
C PRO A 84 -3.62 43.08 -8.66
N SER A 85 -4.34 43.42 -7.59
CA SER A 85 -5.14 42.47 -6.85
C SER A 85 -6.21 41.95 -7.79
N ASP A 86 -5.91 40.86 -8.49
CA ASP A 86 -6.96 40.03 -9.06
C ASP A 86 -6.49 38.58 -9.16
N GLY A 87 -7.33 37.68 -8.65
CA GLY A 87 -6.98 36.28 -8.51
C GLY A 87 -7.63 35.66 -7.29
N LEU A 88 -8.96 35.57 -7.33
CA LEU A 88 -9.82 34.78 -6.47
C LEU A 88 -9.45 33.27 -6.57
N PHE A 89 -8.22 32.88 -6.18
CA PHE A 89 -7.87 31.48 -6.04
C PHE A 89 -8.54 31.00 -4.76
N GLY A 90 -9.64 30.25 -4.92
CA GLY A 90 -10.34 29.61 -3.82
C GLY A 90 -9.33 28.95 -2.88
N GLY A 91 -9.32 29.39 -1.60
CA GLY A 91 -8.24 29.14 -0.66
C GLY A 91 -7.70 27.72 -0.76
N SER A 92 -6.43 27.59 -1.11
CA SER A 92 -5.72 26.32 -1.09
C SER A 92 -5.86 25.72 0.30
N LYS A 93 -6.22 24.44 0.35
CA LYS A 93 -6.32 23.74 1.63
C LYS A 93 -4.91 23.58 2.17
N ARG A 94 -4.73 23.96 3.44
CA ARG A 94 -3.50 23.72 4.17
C ARG A 94 -3.43 22.25 4.60
N CYS A 95 -2.31 21.61 4.30
CA CYS A 95 -2.02 20.23 4.65
C CYS A 95 -0.94 20.17 5.73
N VAL A 96 -1.00 19.11 6.53
CA VAL A 96 -0.04 18.80 7.57
C VAL A 96 0.40 17.36 7.40
N LEU A 97 1.70 17.12 7.30
CA LEU A 97 2.29 15.79 7.26
C LEU A 97 3.26 15.64 8.43
N LEU A 98 3.20 14.51 9.13
CA LEU A 98 4.12 14.17 10.22
C LEU A 98 5.09 13.09 9.72
N LEU A 99 6.37 13.43 9.69
CA LEU A 99 7.44 12.51 9.35
C LEU A 99 7.90 11.72 10.59
N ALA A 100 8.62 10.61 10.36
CA ALA A 100 9.07 9.69 11.39
C ALA A 100 10.08 10.32 12.36
N ASP A 101 10.85 11.31 11.91
CA ASP A 101 11.78 12.10 12.73
C ASP A 101 11.06 13.13 13.63
N GLY A 102 9.73 13.20 13.57
CA GLY A 102 8.90 14.17 14.30
C GLY A 102 8.73 15.50 13.56
N THR A 103 9.34 15.67 12.38
CA THR A 103 9.19 16.88 11.57
C THR A 103 7.75 17.01 11.09
N LYS A 104 7.14 18.15 11.42
CA LYS A 104 5.79 18.52 10.97
C LYS A 104 5.89 19.42 9.76
N LEU A 105 5.62 18.87 8.58
CA LEU A 105 5.61 19.62 7.33
C LEU A 105 4.24 20.26 7.12
N ILE A 106 4.21 21.57 6.97
CA ILE A 106 2.98 22.33 6.76
C ILE A 106 3.09 23.04 5.41
N PHE A 107 2.19 22.71 4.48
CA PHE A 107 2.24 23.20 3.10
C PHE A 107 0.82 23.38 2.54
N ASP A 108 0.69 24.21 1.53
CA ASP A 108 -0.54 24.35 0.75
C ASP A 108 -0.66 23.24 -0.30
N GLN A 109 -1.89 22.77 -0.56
CA GLN A 109 -2.12 21.76 -1.60
C GLN A 109 -1.59 22.17 -2.99
N SER A 110 -1.48 23.47 -3.27
CA SER A 110 -0.87 23.98 -4.51
C SER A 110 0.64 23.76 -4.59
N GLU A 111 1.32 23.50 -3.47
CA GLU A 111 2.76 23.20 -3.42
C GLU A 111 3.08 21.76 -3.81
N VAL A 112 2.08 20.87 -3.89
CA VAL A 112 2.28 19.46 -4.26
C VAL A 112 2.59 19.39 -5.77
N PRO A 113 3.81 18.98 -6.17
CA PRO A 113 4.14 18.91 -7.58
C PRO A 113 3.37 17.76 -8.26
N PRO A 114 3.11 17.84 -9.57
CA PRO A 114 2.61 16.68 -10.33
C PRO A 114 3.62 15.53 -10.24
N THR A 115 3.14 14.29 -10.38
CA THR A 115 4.05 13.16 -10.38
C THR A 115 4.82 13.13 -11.70
N GLU A 116 6.15 13.26 -11.64
CA GLU A 116 6.97 12.93 -12.80
C GLU A 116 6.72 11.47 -13.21
N PRO A 117 6.86 11.08 -14.49
CA PRO A 117 6.71 9.69 -14.90
C PRO A 117 7.79 8.79 -14.23
N PHE A 118 7.50 8.23 -13.06
CA PHE A 118 8.40 7.32 -12.38
C PHE A 118 7.92 5.86 -12.45
N ARG A 119 8.88 4.95 -12.64
CA ARG A 119 8.63 3.51 -12.73
C ARG A 119 9.51 2.76 -11.72
N TYR A 120 8.97 2.50 -10.53
CA TYR A 120 9.61 1.59 -9.56
C TYR A 120 9.57 0.11 -9.97
N ALA A 121 8.79 -0.24 -10.99
CA ALA A 121 8.70 -1.61 -11.49
C ALA A 121 10.04 -2.17 -12.01
N SER A 122 10.97 -1.29 -12.40
CA SER A 122 12.32 -1.65 -12.84
C SER A 122 13.37 -1.57 -11.73
N ASP A 123 13.06 -0.98 -10.58
CA ASP A 123 14.02 -0.75 -9.50
C ASP A 123 13.35 -0.91 -8.13
N ILE A 124 13.39 -2.14 -7.62
CA ILE A 124 12.81 -2.50 -6.33
C ILE A 124 13.57 -1.83 -5.18
N GLN A 125 14.89 -1.67 -5.30
CA GLN A 125 15.70 -1.06 -4.24
C GLN A 125 15.33 0.42 -4.09
N ARG A 126 15.15 1.14 -5.20
CA ARG A 126 14.66 2.52 -5.13
C ARG A 126 13.28 2.60 -4.48
N LEU A 127 12.39 1.63 -4.70
CA LEU A 127 11.09 1.59 -4.02
C LEU A 127 11.25 1.42 -2.51
N ILE A 128 12.05 0.43 -2.08
CA ILE A 128 12.31 0.15 -0.66
C ILE A 128 12.86 1.39 0.04
N ASN A 129 13.85 2.04 -0.58
CA ASN A 129 14.52 3.20 0.00
C ASN A 129 13.64 4.47 0.05
N SER A 130 12.52 4.46 -0.67
CA SER A 130 11.64 5.61 -0.88
C SER A 130 10.24 5.40 -0.27
N TRP A 131 9.96 4.24 0.31
CA TRP A 131 8.61 3.89 0.73
C TRP A 131 8.21 4.60 2.02
N ASP A 132 9.06 4.50 3.04
CA ASP A 132 8.74 4.81 4.43
C ASP A 132 9.95 5.41 5.14
N ASP A 133 9.81 6.62 5.67
CA ASP A 133 10.82 7.37 6.43
C ASP A 133 11.11 6.79 7.82
N ALA A 134 10.25 5.94 8.36
CA ALA A 134 10.53 5.20 9.59
C ALA A 134 11.43 3.97 9.36
N SER A 135 11.67 3.60 8.10
CA SER A 135 12.50 2.43 7.75
C SER A 135 13.99 2.75 7.93
N SER A 136 14.76 1.78 8.43
CA SER A 136 16.22 1.85 8.41
C SER A 136 16.80 1.87 6.99
N GLU A 137 16.02 1.43 6.00
CA GLU A 137 16.40 1.47 4.58
C GLU A 137 16.02 2.80 3.90
N TRP A 138 15.39 3.74 4.63
CA TRP A 138 15.05 5.06 4.10
C TRP A 138 16.29 5.80 3.63
N ASN A 139 16.39 5.98 2.31
CA ASN A 139 17.50 6.66 1.66
C ASN A 139 17.04 7.13 0.26
N PRO A 140 16.16 8.13 0.19
CA PRO A 140 15.61 8.61 -1.07
C PRO A 140 16.74 9.13 -1.97
N PRO A 141 16.78 8.77 -3.26
CA PRO A 141 17.81 9.25 -4.18
C PRO A 141 17.74 10.77 -4.35
N SER A 142 18.85 11.43 -4.71
CA SER A 142 18.87 12.88 -4.98
C SER A 142 17.91 13.32 -6.09
N SER A 143 17.59 12.43 -7.03
CA SER A 143 16.54 12.61 -8.06
C SER A 143 15.14 12.21 -7.57
N TYR A 144 14.84 12.47 -6.30
CA TYR A 144 13.58 12.09 -5.68
C TYR A 144 12.42 12.86 -6.31
N PRO A 145 11.35 12.19 -6.78
CA PRO A 145 10.34 12.83 -7.61
C PRO A 145 9.50 13.87 -6.84
N ILE A 146 9.24 13.64 -5.55
CA ILE A 146 8.33 14.48 -4.78
C ILE A 146 9.06 15.05 -3.57
N SER A 147 9.46 16.32 -3.68
CA SER A 147 9.94 17.10 -2.54
C SER A 147 9.04 18.31 -2.31
N ILE A 148 8.74 18.60 -1.05
CA ILE A 148 7.96 19.78 -0.64
C ILE A 148 8.84 20.52 0.36
N GLN A 149 9.09 21.81 0.10
CA GLN A 149 9.99 22.64 0.92
C GLN A 149 11.39 22.02 1.13
N GLY A 150 11.89 21.32 0.11
CA GLY A 150 13.19 20.62 0.17
C GLY A 150 13.19 19.28 0.90
N CYS A 151 12.06 18.85 1.48
CA CYS A 151 11.91 17.56 2.14
C CYS A 151 11.38 16.51 1.17
N ALA A 152 12.11 15.40 0.99
CA ALA A 152 11.65 14.25 0.21
C ALA A 152 10.46 13.57 0.90
N ILE A 153 9.35 13.37 0.18
CA ILE A 153 8.12 12.83 0.77
C ILE A 153 7.98 11.33 0.52
N PRO A 154 7.97 10.47 1.56
CA PRO A 154 7.79 9.03 1.43
C PRO A 154 6.58 8.62 0.57
N ILE A 155 6.75 7.60 -0.27
CA ILE A 155 5.70 7.12 -1.19
C ILE A 155 4.45 6.70 -0.41
N LYS A 156 4.58 6.16 0.82
CA LYS A 156 3.42 5.79 1.65
C LYS A 156 2.44 6.97 1.85
N PHE A 157 2.92 8.21 1.85
CA PHE A 157 2.10 9.40 2.06
C PHE A 157 1.46 9.96 0.79
N TRP A 158 1.79 9.43 -0.39
CA TRP A 158 1.28 9.98 -1.65
C TRP A 158 -0.23 9.86 -1.80
N LYS A 159 -0.87 8.82 -1.23
CA LYS A 159 -2.34 8.75 -1.16
C LYS A 159 -2.92 10.00 -0.47
N ILE A 160 -2.34 10.43 0.64
CA ILE A 160 -2.79 11.62 1.39
C ILE A 160 -2.56 12.89 0.56
N LEU A 161 -1.41 12.99 -0.13
CA LEU A 161 -1.07 14.15 -0.95
C LEU A 161 -2.00 14.35 -2.15
N TYR A 162 -2.32 13.28 -2.88
CA TYR A 162 -2.99 13.39 -4.18
C TYR A 162 -4.50 13.07 -4.14
N LYS A 163 -4.97 12.19 -3.24
CA LYS A 163 -6.37 11.71 -3.27
C LYS A 163 -7.41 12.83 -3.21
N HIS A 164 -7.14 13.88 -2.44
CA HIS A 164 -8.06 14.99 -2.22
C HIS A 164 -7.56 16.32 -2.78
N ASN A 165 -6.48 16.27 -3.57
CA ASN A 165 -5.87 17.47 -4.10
C ASN A 165 -6.44 17.81 -5.48
N ARG A 166 -7.18 18.93 -5.51
CA ARG A 166 -7.82 19.42 -6.75
C ARG A 166 -6.82 20.12 -7.67
N THR A 167 -5.69 20.60 -7.16
CA THR A 167 -4.69 21.32 -7.98
C THR A 167 -3.91 20.37 -8.88
N THR A 168 -3.75 19.12 -8.44
CA THR A 168 -3.05 18.07 -9.20
C THR A 168 -3.95 17.35 -10.22
N GLY A 169 -5.21 17.77 -10.41
CA GLY A 169 -6.10 17.21 -11.43
C GLY A 169 -6.31 15.69 -11.29
N GLU A 170 -6.09 14.94 -12.39
CA GLU A 170 -6.28 13.48 -12.44
C GLU A 170 -5.04 12.66 -12.01
N GLU A 171 -4.02 13.28 -11.40
CA GLU A 171 -2.77 12.59 -11.04
C GLU A 171 -3.00 11.39 -10.11
N TRP A 172 -3.87 11.52 -9.09
CA TRP A 172 -4.22 10.37 -8.24
C TRP A 172 -4.83 9.22 -9.04
N LYS A 173 -5.71 9.52 -10.00
CA LYS A 173 -6.38 8.50 -10.83
C LYS A 173 -5.36 7.70 -11.65
N ARG A 174 -4.31 8.36 -12.15
CA ARG A 174 -3.19 7.72 -12.86
C ARG A 174 -2.28 6.92 -11.93
N LEU A 175 -2.00 7.46 -10.75
CA LEU A 175 -1.06 6.90 -9.78
C LEU A 175 -1.64 5.75 -8.94
N LYS A 176 -2.94 5.77 -8.65
CA LYS A 176 -3.63 4.89 -7.70
C LYS A 176 -3.29 3.41 -7.88
N ASN A 177 -3.34 2.91 -9.11
CA ASN A 177 -3.04 1.50 -9.39
C ASN A 177 -1.56 1.16 -9.11
N ALA A 178 -0.63 2.02 -9.53
CA ALA A 178 0.80 1.81 -9.27
C ALA A 178 1.10 1.86 -7.77
N TRP A 179 0.56 2.87 -7.07
CA TRP A 179 0.68 3.02 -5.63
C TRP A 179 0.12 1.83 -4.86
N ASN A 180 -1.08 1.34 -5.21
CA ASN A 180 -1.65 0.14 -4.59
C ASN A 180 -0.75 -1.09 -4.79
N ASN A 181 -0.17 -1.28 -5.98
CA ASN A 181 0.75 -2.39 -6.20
C ASN A 181 2.03 -2.26 -5.35
N TRP A 182 2.59 -1.06 -5.24
CA TRP A 182 3.75 -0.81 -4.38
C TRP A 182 3.43 -1.04 -2.91
N ARG A 183 2.27 -0.58 -2.46
CA ARG A 183 1.78 -0.82 -1.11
C ARG A 183 1.74 -2.30 -0.78
N PHE A 184 1.04 -3.11 -1.58
CA PHE A 184 0.95 -4.55 -1.32
C PHE A 184 2.32 -5.24 -1.35
N PHE A 185 3.22 -4.78 -2.22
CA PHE A 185 4.59 -5.27 -2.25
C PHE A 185 5.31 -4.94 -0.93
N MET A 186 5.25 -3.68 -0.50
CA MET A 186 5.97 -3.18 0.66
C MET A 186 5.40 -3.71 1.98
N GLU A 187 4.09 -3.88 2.10
CA GLU A 187 3.46 -4.55 3.25
C GLU A 187 4.01 -5.98 3.41
N ARG A 188 4.14 -6.73 2.31
CA ARG A 188 4.74 -8.08 2.37
C ARG A 188 6.22 -8.05 2.70
N TYR A 189 6.95 -7.09 2.14
CA TYR A 189 8.37 -6.91 2.41
C TYR A 189 8.64 -6.61 3.89
N GLN A 190 7.89 -5.67 4.47
CA GLN A 190 7.98 -5.30 5.87
C GLN A 190 7.55 -6.44 6.80
N ALA A 191 6.48 -7.18 6.45
CA ALA A 191 5.99 -8.29 7.27
C ALA A 191 6.95 -9.48 7.36
N LEU A 192 7.72 -9.76 6.30
CA LEU A 192 8.70 -10.85 6.30
C LEU A 192 10.09 -10.40 6.77
N GLY A 193 10.41 -9.13 6.58
CA GLY A 193 11.76 -8.60 6.72
C GLY A 193 12.65 -8.92 5.50
N PRO A 194 13.75 -8.18 5.29
CA PRO A 194 14.55 -8.26 4.06
C PRO A 194 15.07 -9.66 3.74
N GLU A 195 15.70 -10.32 4.72
CA GLU A 195 16.34 -11.64 4.54
C GLU A 195 15.31 -12.72 4.16
N ALA A 196 14.22 -12.84 4.92
CA ALA A 196 13.20 -13.85 4.65
C ALA A 196 12.43 -13.54 3.35
N PHE A 197 12.18 -12.26 3.07
CA PHE A 197 11.57 -11.85 1.81
C PHE A 197 12.42 -12.27 0.61
N TRP A 198 13.71 -11.94 0.61
CA TRP A 198 14.60 -12.29 -0.50
C TRP A 198 14.86 -13.79 -0.59
N THR A 199 14.89 -14.50 0.53
CA THR A 199 14.96 -15.97 0.53
C THR A 199 13.74 -16.57 -0.18
N ARG A 200 12.53 -16.08 0.11
CA ARG A 200 11.29 -16.54 -0.52
C ARG A 200 11.18 -16.15 -1.99
N TYR A 201 11.63 -14.95 -2.34
CA TYR A 201 11.49 -14.37 -3.68
C TYR A 201 12.81 -14.31 -4.45
N SER A 202 13.62 -15.36 -4.34
CA SER A 202 14.79 -15.61 -5.19
C SER A 202 14.63 -16.92 -5.96
N ASN A 203 15.30 -17.04 -7.09
CA ASN A 203 15.36 -18.28 -7.85
C ASN A 203 16.33 -19.28 -7.20
N ALA A 204 16.41 -20.50 -7.74
CA ALA A 204 17.31 -21.55 -7.24
C ALA A 204 18.81 -21.18 -7.27
N ARG A 205 19.20 -20.12 -7.99
CA ARG A 205 20.57 -19.59 -8.04
C ARG A 205 20.79 -18.44 -7.04
N GLY A 206 19.81 -18.14 -6.18
CA GLY A 206 19.86 -17.02 -5.23
C GLY A 206 19.64 -15.65 -5.86
N GLN A 207 19.23 -15.57 -7.14
CA GLN A 207 18.95 -14.28 -7.77
C GLN A 207 17.53 -13.84 -7.46
N ARG A 208 17.39 -12.61 -6.97
CA ARG A 208 16.10 -11.97 -6.66
C ARG A 208 15.20 -11.95 -7.89
N LEU A 209 13.93 -12.31 -7.70
CA LEU A 209 12.92 -12.22 -8.74
C LEU A 209 12.63 -10.77 -9.12
N SER A 210 12.22 -10.52 -10.36
CA SER A 210 11.80 -9.19 -10.79
C SER A 210 10.51 -8.75 -10.10
N TYR A 211 10.29 -7.44 -9.99
CA TYR A 211 9.09 -6.86 -9.37
C TYR A 211 7.81 -7.48 -9.93
N SER A 212 7.68 -7.53 -11.27
CA SER A 212 6.50 -8.11 -11.93
C SER A 212 6.25 -9.57 -11.56
N ARG A 213 7.31 -10.38 -11.38
CA ARG A 213 7.19 -11.77 -10.93
C ARG A 213 6.74 -11.85 -9.48
N ILE A 214 7.34 -11.05 -8.60
CA ILE A 214 6.96 -11.00 -7.18
C ILE A 214 5.51 -10.53 -7.06
N SER A 215 5.13 -9.42 -7.69
CA SER A 215 3.75 -8.92 -7.67
C SER A 215 2.75 -9.94 -8.22
N LYS A 216 3.12 -10.76 -9.22
CA LYS A 216 2.28 -11.87 -9.67
C LYS A 216 2.10 -12.91 -8.57
N HIS A 217 3.19 -13.38 -7.95
CA HIS A 217 3.11 -14.30 -6.81
C HIS A 217 2.23 -13.75 -5.68
N LEU A 218 2.36 -12.46 -5.34
CA LEU A 218 1.53 -11.83 -4.30
C LEU A 218 0.05 -11.75 -4.68
N ARG A 219 -0.28 -11.53 -5.94
CA ARG A 219 -1.67 -11.59 -6.42
C ARG A 219 -2.23 -13.00 -6.33
N ASP A 220 -1.45 -13.99 -6.76
CA ASP A 220 -1.87 -15.40 -6.74
C ASP A 220 -2.06 -15.89 -5.29
N GLU A 221 -1.16 -15.52 -4.37
CA GLU A 221 -1.29 -15.79 -2.93
C GLU A 221 -2.56 -15.15 -2.34
N ARG A 222 -2.85 -13.88 -2.66
CA ARG A 222 -4.08 -13.21 -2.18
C ARG A 222 -5.33 -13.87 -2.71
N LYS A 223 -5.36 -14.19 -4.00
CA LYS A 223 -6.48 -14.90 -4.62
C LYS A 223 -6.74 -16.24 -3.94
N ALA A 224 -5.71 -17.05 -3.74
CA ALA A 224 -5.84 -18.34 -3.06
C ALA A 224 -6.29 -18.18 -1.60
N ASN A 225 -5.81 -17.15 -0.89
CA ASN A 225 -6.23 -16.86 0.48
C ASN A 225 -7.69 -16.41 0.56
N ASP A 226 -8.14 -15.57 -0.38
CA ASP A 226 -9.54 -15.14 -0.48
C ASP A 226 -10.46 -16.32 -0.79
N GLU A 227 -10.11 -17.16 -1.78
CA GLU A 227 -10.84 -18.39 -2.12
C GLU A 227 -10.96 -19.33 -0.92
N ASN A 228 -9.86 -19.59 -0.21
CA ASN A 228 -9.86 -20.43 0.99
C ASN A 228 -10.68 -19.83 2.14
N LEU A 229 -10.63 -18.51 2.31
CA LEU A 229 -11.45 -17.82 3.30
C LEU A 229 -12.94 -17.96 2.95
N VAL A 230 -13.33 -17.67 1.71
CA VAL A 230 -14.72 -17.78 1.28
C VAL A 230 -15.23 -19.22 1.37
N LYS A 231 -14.40 -20.21 1.05
CA LYS A 231 -14.74 -21.63 1.25
C LYS A 231 -15.06 -21.93 2.72
N ARG A 232 -14.25 -21.43 3.65
CA ARG A 232 -14.53 -21.57 5.10
C ARG A 232 -15.81 -20.84 5.51
N LEU A 233 -16.01 -19.62 5.04
CA LEU A 233 -17.22 -18.84 5.33
C LEU A 233 -18.49 -19.52 4.81
N ARG A 234 -18.44 -20.15 3.63
CA ARG A 234 -19.58 -20.92 3.11
C ARG A 234 -19.91 -22.11 4.01
N GLN A 235 -18.91 -22.79 4.56
CA GLN A 235 -19.10 -23.89 5.50
C GLN A 235 -19.68 -23.40 6.84
N GLU A 236 -19.17 -22.27 7.35
CA GLU A 236 -19.58 -21.71 8.65
C GLU A 236 -20.98 -21.10 8.63
N TYR A 237 -21.30 -20.30 7.60
CA TYR A 237 -22.56 -19.58 7.51
C TYR A 237 -23.68 -20.44 6.89
N GLY A 238 -23.33 -21.45 6.08
CA GLY A 238 -24.28 -22.32 5.39
C GLY A 238 -25.34 -21.52 4.65
N ASN A 239 -26.61 -21.77 4.96
CA ASN A 239 -27.77 -21.11 4.32
C ASN A 239 -27.84 -19.59 4.59
N ARG A 240 -27.12 -19.09 5.60
CA ARG A 240 -27.07 -17.64 5.90
C ARG A 240 -26.03 -16.90 5.07
N PHE A 241 -25.18 -17.60 4.32
CA PHE A 241 -24.07 -17.00 3.60
C PHE A 241 -24.55 -15.89 2.64
N GLU A 242 -25.55 -16.16 1.82
CA GLU A 242 -26.07 -15.20 0.85
C GLU A 242 -26.78 -14.01 1.50
N ALA A 243 -27.41 -14.22 2.66
CA ALA A 243 -28.05 -13.16 3.44
C ALA A 243 -27.03 -12.26 4.15
N GLU A 244 -25.85 -12.78 4.44
CA GLU A 244 -24.77 -12.04 5.12
C GLU A 244 -23.88 -11.28 4.12
N PHE A 245 -23.54 -11.93 3.01
CA PHE A 245 -22.61 -11.43 2.00
C PHE A 245 -23.36 -11.04 0.73
N GLY A 246 -23.98 -9.87 0.76
CA GLY A 246 -24.69 -9.29 -0.38
C GLY A 246 -24.74 -7.76 -0.30
N TYR A 247 -25.30 -7.13 -1.31
CA TYR A 247 -25.51 -5.69 -1.34
C TYR A 247 -26.86 -5.37 -1.93
N TYR A 248 -27.37 -4.17 -1.66
CA TYR A 248 -28.57 -3.67 -2.33
C TYR A 248 -28.18 -3.06 -3.67
N ASP A 249 -28.83 -3.51 -4.74
CA ASP A 249 -28.71 -2.87 -6.03
C ASP A 249 -29.46 -1.52 -6.08
N LYS A 250 -29.38 -0.84 -7.22
CA LYS A 250 -30.08 0.44 -7.46
C LYS A 250 -31.60 0.35 -7.32
N ASN A 251 -32.18 -0.85 -7.40
CA ASN A 251 -33.62 -1.10 -7.23
C ASN A 251 -33.97 -1.52 -5.80
N LYS A 252 -33.03 -1.38 -4.85
CA LYS A 252 -33.17 -1.83 -3.45
C LYS A 252 -33.43 -3.34 -3.33
N LYS A 253 -33.00 -4.13 -4.32
CA LYS A 253 -33.04 -5.59 -4.26
C LYS A 253 -31.74 -6.12 -3.68
N TRP A 254 -31.83 -7.08 -2.77
CA TRP A 254 -30.67 -7.79 -2.25
C TRP A 254 -30.05 -8.69 -3.32
N VAL A 255 -28.75 -8.51 -3.57
CA VAL A 255 -27.96 -9.30 -4.53
C VAL A 255 -26.79 -9.96 -3.78
N PRO A 256 -26.70 -11.31 -3.79
CA PRO A 256 -25.56 -12.02 -3.20
C PRO A 256 -24.24 -11.65 -3.91
N MET A 257 -23.18 -11.50 -3.13
CA MET A 257 -21.84 -11.31 -3.69
C MET A 257 -21.32 -12.63 -4.27
N THR A 258 -20.70 -12.54 -5.45
CA THR A 258 -20.09 -13.69 -6.14
C THR A 258 -18.57 -13.64 -6.19
N SER A 259 -17.98 -12.47 -5.96
CA SER A 259 -16.54 -12.26 -6.00
C SER A 259 -15.90 -12.60 -4.66
N ASP A 260 -14.97 -13.56 -4.66
CA ASP A 260 -14.32 -14.01 -3.43
C ASP A 260 -13.54 -12.91 -2.73
N SER A 261 -12.86 -12.04 -3.49
CA SER A 261 -12.15 -10.89 -2.93
C SER A 261 -13.09 -9.89 -2.26
N LYS A 262 -14.25 -9.60 -2.87
CA LYS A 262 -15.26 -8.70 -2.27
C LYS A 262 -15.86 -9.28 -0.99
N ILE A 263 -16.15 -10.58 -0.99
CA ILE A 263 -16.64 -11.31 0.19
C ILE A 263 -15.58 -11.28 1.30
N ALA A 264 -14.34 -11.62 0.98
CA ALA A 264 -13.22 -11.62 1.92
C ALA A 264 -12.96 -10.24 2.52
N ARG A 265 -12.95 -9.18 1.70
CA ARG A 265 -12.84 -7.78 2.15
C ARG A 265 -13.96 -7.40 3.11
N ARG A 266 -15.22 -7.72 2.76
CA ARG A 266 -16.38 -7.45 3.64
C ARG A 266 -16.27 -8.19 4.97
N TYR A 267 -15.85 -9.45 4.94
CA TYR A 267 -15.65 -10.23 6.16
C TYR A 267 -14.56 -9.63 7.06
N ARG A 268 -13.38 -9.31 6.49
CA ARG A 268 -12.29 -8.66 7.24
C ARG A 268 -12.76 -7.36 7.90
N LYS A 269 -13.49 -6.53 7.15
CA LYS A 269 -14.09 -5.29 7.70
C LYS A 269 -15.05 -5.57 8.85
N LYS A 270 -15.95 -6.55 8.69
CA LYS A 270 -16.90 -6.95 9.74
C LYS A 270 -16.20 -7.44 11.02
N MET A 271 -15.07 -8.12 10.88
CA MET A 271 -14.30 -8.65 12.02
C MET A 271 -13.32 -7.63 12.64
N GLY A 272 -13.29 -6.38 12.14
CA GLY A 272 -12.29 -5.39 12.58
C GLY A 272 -10.85 -5.74 12.15
N LEU A 273 -10.70 -6.64 11.18
CA LEU A 273 -9.41 -7.07 10.61
C LEU A 273 -9.05 -6.35 9.31
N GLY A 274 -9.99 -5.58 8.74
CA GLY A 274 -9.76 -4.78 7.55
C GLY A 274 -9.03 -3.48 7.89
N SER A 275 -8.14 -3.03 7.01
CA SER A 275 -7.62 -1.67 7.12
C SER A 275 -8.71 -0.69 6.70
N GLU A 276 -8.84 0.46 7.37
CA GLU A 276 -9.74 1.54 6.93
C GLU A 276 -9.43 2.02 5.49
N GLU A 277 -8.27 1.64 4.97
CA GLU A 277 -7.74 2.10 3.70
C GLU A 277 -8.17 1.24 2.49
N ASP A 278 -8.84 0.11 2.74
CA ASP A 278 -9.39 -0.81 1.73
C ASP A 278 -10.76 -0.35 1.16
N ASP A 279 -11.27 0.80 1.61
CA ASP A 279 -12.63 1.26 1.29
C ASP A 279 -12.80 1.85 -0.12
N ASP A 280 -11.73 2.05 -0.89
CA ASP A 280 -11.76 2.84 -2.14
C ASP A 280 -11.62 2.01 -3.44
N GLU A 281 -11.79 0.68 -3.44
CA GLU A 281 -11.61 -0.14 -4.66
C GLU A 281 -12.80 -0.18 -5.63
N ASP A 282 -13.91 0.51 -5.36
CA ASP A 282 -15.07 0.52 -6.24
C ASP A 282 -15.62 1.95 -6.42
N ASP A 283 -15.17 2.62 -7.48
CA ASP A 283 -15.93 3.65 -8.22
C ASP A 283 -15.47 3.60 -9.70
#